data_AF-A0A2T3QL16-F1
#
_entry.id   AF-A0A2T3QL16-F1
#
_cell.length_a   1.000
_cell.length_b   1.000
_cell.length_c   1.000
_cell.angle_alpha   90.00
_cell.angle_beta   90.00
_cell.angle_gamma   90.00
#
_symmetry.space_group_name_H-M   'P 1'
#
loop_
_entity.id
_entity.type
_entity.pdbx_description
1 polymer ?
#
loop_
_entity_poly.entity_id
_entity_poly.type
_entity_poly.pdbx_seq_one_letter_code
_entity_poly.pdbx_strand_id
1 'polypeptide(L)'
;MVLSIIISLFIFTVCCGYVIYLYNRESQDLQQQFNQIIGLRQLIFLLRFHRRESHNRLLKPTEKQLNIEQPLPESIAIQSLLLSLLGQAEHQHRPMFRLLKQRTLPILEEWPSYSIARNQAVHGKAIRHVFYLIDDLVTQALLSADQEELFKQYQLAWPMILNALDSLARFRCDIELTSKPKQHYYQSLQIQLKVIERRLKQVSLIQQHQLPSIAFDDLEYKFNQLKHSDKQPIDAQQSLYFLSQQISDFIFTLFDLMLKDIAQSLDVRMPDIAPQQQPNIFTLQSNKP
;
A
#
# COMPACT_ATOMS: atom_id res chain seq x y z
N MET A 1 -22.65 57.22 -21.00
CA MET A 1 -22.71 55.85 -21.59
C MET A 1 -21.33 55.20 -21.62
N VAL A 2 -20.33 55.77 -22.30
CA VAL A 2 -18.97 55.21 -22.40
C VAL A 2 -18.29 54.95 -21.04
N LEU A 3 -18.37 55.90 -20.10
CA LEU A 3 -17.78 55.75 -18.76
C LEU A 3 -18.38 54.57 -17.96
N SER A 4 -19.69 54.36 -18.07
CA SER A 4 -20.38 53.24 -17.41
C SER A 4 -19.98 51.88 -18.00
N ILE A 5 -19.73 51.83 -19.31
CA ILE A 5 -19.22 50.61 -19.98
C ILE A 5 -17.80 50.29 -19.50
N ILE A 6 -16.92 51.30 -19.41
CA ILE A 6 -15.53 51.12 -18.93
C ILE A 6 -15.51 50.62 -17.48
N ILE A 7 -16.32 51.20 -16.61
CA ILE A 7 -16.41 50.78 -15.19
C ILE A 7 -16.93 49.35 -15.09
N SER A 8 -17.97 48.99 -15.85
CA SER A 8 -18.51 47.62 -15.82
C SER A 8 -17.49 46.60 -16.34
N LEU A 9 -16.71 46.95 -17.35
CA LEU A 9 -15.69 46.05 -17.92
C LEU A 9 -14.51 45.87 -16.95
N PHE A 10 -14.11 46.93 -16.25
CA PHE A 10 -13.11 46.85 -15.18
C PHE A 10 -13.56 45.93 -14.04
N ILE A 11 -14.78 46.12 -13.53
CA ILE A 11 -15.34 45.26 -12.47
C ILE A 11 -15.37 43.80 -12.93
N PHE A 12 -15.82 43.53 -14.16
CA PHE A 12 -15.84 42.18 -14.71
C PHE A 12 -14.44 41.55 -14.75
N THR A 13 -13.43 42.29 -15.24
CA THR A 13 -12.04 41.78 -15.27
C THR A 13 -11.48 41.49 -13.88
N VAL A 14 -11.79 42.33 -12.88
CA VAL A 14 -11.35 42.11 -11.49
C VAL A 14 -12.06 40.89 -10.90
N CYS A 15 -13.37 40.74 -11.12
CA CYS A 15 -14.12 39.57 -10.68
C CYS A 15 -13.59 38.28 -11.32
N CYS A 16 -13.36 38.26 -12.64
CA CYS A 16 -12.77 37.11 -13.32
C CYS A 16 -11.37 36.79 -12.79
N GLY A 17 -10.51 37.80 -12.60
CA GLY A 17 -9.18 37.62 -12.05
C GLY A 17 -9.21 37.03 -10.63
N TYR A 18 -10.13 37.49 -9.79
CA TYR A 18 -10.33 36.97 -8.44
C TYR A 18 -10.81 35.51 -8.44
N VAL A 19 -11.75 35.16 -9.30
CA VAL A 19 -12.23 33.77 -9.45
C VAL A 19 -11.11 32.84 -9.93
N ILE A 20 -10.32 33.26 -10.93
CA ILE A 20 -9.17 32.48 -11.43
C ILE A 20 -8.12 32.30 -10.33
N TYR A 21 -7.85 33.35 -9.55
CA TYR A 21 -6.91 33.28 -8.42
C TYR A 21 -7.37 32.28 -7.36
N LEU A 22 -8.66 32.30 -6.99
CA LEU A 22 -9.21 31.34 -6.03
C LEU A 22 -9.12 29.90 -6.55
N TYR A 23 -9.52 29.66 -7.80
CA TYR A 23 -9.45 28.35 -8.43
C TYR A 23 -8.02 27.78 -8.48
N ASN A 24 -7.05 28.62 -8.88
CA ASN A 24 -5.64 28.21 -8.91
C ASN A 24 -5.10 27.87 -7.53
N ARG A 25 -5.50 28.63 -6.51
CA ARG A 25 -5.10 28.36 -5.13
C ARG A 25 -5.65 27.03 -4.62
N GLU A 26 -6.95 26.79 -4.82
CA GLU A 26 -7.60 25.54 -4.44
C GLU A 26 -6.96 24.32 -5.12
N SER A 27 -6.68 24.44 -6.43
CA SER A 27 -5.99 23.40 -7.20
C SER A 27 -4.57 23.13 -6.69
N GLN A 28 -3.85 24.18 -6.27
CA GLN A 28 -2.50 24.04 -5.68
C GLN A 28 -2.54 23.34 -4.32
N ASP A 29 -3.49 23.69 -3.47
CA ASP A 29 -3.67 23.08 -2.15
C ASP A 29 -4.00 21.58 -2.30
N LEU A 30 -4.92 21.23 -3.21
CA LEU A 30 -5.25 19.83 -3.53
C LEU A 30 -4.04 19.07 -4.10
N GLN A 31 -3.28 19.66 -5.02
CA GLN A 31 -2.09 19.02 -5.57
C GLN A 31 -1.03 18.79 -4.48
N GLN A 32 -0.88 19.70 -3.51
CA GLN A 32 0.04 19.52 -2.38
C GLN A 32 -0.37 18.36 -1.48
N GLN A 33 -1.66 18.23 -1.14
CA GLN A 33 -2.18 17.10 -0.38
C GLN A 33 -1.93 15.77 -1.12
N PHE A 34 -2.17 15.74 -2.43
CA PHE A 34 -1.88 14.56 -3.24
C PHE A 34 -0.41 14.25 -3.39
N ASN A 35 0.49 15.25 -3.39
CA ASN A 35 1.93 15.00 -3.35
C ASN A 35 2.33 14.24 -2.08
N GLN A 36 1.69 14.54 -0.94
CA GLN A 36 1.89 13.76 0.29
C GLN A 36 1.33 12.33 0.14
N ILE A 37 0.12 12.16 -0.43
CA ILE A 37 -0.47 10.85 -0.71
C ILE A 37 0.46 10.03 -1.63
N ILE A 38 1.03 10.63 -2.66
CA ILE A 38 1.98 10.00 -3.59
C ILE A 38 3.24 9.53 -2.83
N GLY A 39 3.81 10.39 -1.97
CA GLY A 39 4.95 9.99 -1.15
C GLY A 39 4.63 8.88 -0.16
N LEU A 40 3.42 8.88 0.43
CA LEU A 40 2.97 7.79 1.30
C LEU A 40 2.74 6.48 0.53
N ARG A 41 2.23 6.53 -0.70
CA ARG A 41 2.14 5.35 -1.59
C ARG A 41 3.54 4.78 -1.89
N GLN A 42 4.52 5.64 -2.18
CA GLN A 42 5.91 5.22 -2.38
C GLN A 42 6.51 4.62 -1.10
N LEU A 43 6.19 5.19 0.07
CA LEU A 43 6.65 4.65 1.35
C LEU A 43 6.07 3.27 1.63
N ILE A 44 4.79 3.04 1.33
CA ILE A 44 4.17 1.70 1.36
C ILE A 44 4.97 0.72 0.51
N PHE A 45 5.31 1.10 -0.73
CA PHE A 45 6.08 0.25 -1.63
C PHE A 45 7.44 -0.12 -1.04
N LEU A 46 8.19 0.88 -0.57
CA LEU A 46 9.51 0.67 0.02
C LEU A 46 9.45 -0.19 1.30
N LEU A 47 8.44 0.01 2.16
CA LEU A 47 8.24 -0.80 3.37
C LEU A 47 7.91 -2.25 3.05
N ARG A 48 7.12 -2.50 2.00
CA ARG A 48 6.84 -3.87 1.52
C ARG A 48 8.08 -4.53 0.95
N PHE A 49 8.88 -3.78 0.21
CA PHE A 49 10.15 -4.23 -0.33
C PHE A 49 11.13 -4.59 0.80
N HIS A 50 11.34 -3.68 1.75
CA HIS A 50 12.18 -3.92 2.93
C HIS A 50 11.71 -5.12 3.75
N ARG A 51 10.40 -5.29 3.93
CA ARG A 51 9.84 -6.48 4.59
C ARG A 51 10.22 -7.78 3.88
N ARG A 52 10.19 -7.79 2.54
CA ARG A 52 10.54 -8.98 1.73
C ARG A 52 12.03 -9.29 1.84
N GLU A 53 12.89 -8.29 1.72
CA GLU A 53 14.34 -8.47 1.78
C GLU A 53 14.80 -8.89 3.19
N SER A 54 14.31 -8.22 4.22
CA SER A 54 14.57 -8.61 5.62
C SER A 54 14.06 -10.04 5.91
N HIS A 55 12.87 -10.41 5.43
CA HIS A 55 12.34 -11.78 5.60
C HIS A 55 13.24 -12.83 4.92
N ASN A 56 13.65 -12.59 3.67
CA ASN A 56 14.53 -13.48 2.93
C ASN A 56 15.88 -13.69 3.62
N ARG A 57 16.45 -12.62 4.22
CA ARG A 57 17.69 -12.70 5.00
C ARG A 57 17.51 -13.47 6.30
N LEU A 58 16.40 -13.24 7.03
CA LEU A 58 16.09 -13.96 8.26
C LEU A 58 15.84 -15.47 8.05
N LEU A 59 15.41 -15.88 6.84
CA LEU A 59 15.22 -17.29 6.47
C LEU A 59 16.53 -18.06 6.19
N LYS A 60 17.67 -17.39 5.99
CA LYS A 60 18.95 -18.03 5.65
C LYS A 60 20.03 -17.72 6.69
N PRO A 61 19.99 -18.32 7.90
CA PRO A 61 20.92 -17.98 8.98
C PRO A 61 22.37 -18.40 8.71
N THR A 62 22.58 -19.44 7.90
CA THR A 62 23.81 -20.25 7.93
C THR A 62 24.97 -19.73 7.08
N GLU A 63 24.77 -18.79 6.14
CA GLU A 63 25.84 -18.35 5.21
C GLU A 63 26.43 -16.95 5.46
N LYS A 64 25.82 -16.07 6.27
CA LYS A 64 26.21 -14.65 6.31
C LYS A 64 26.04 -13.95 7.66
N GLN A 65 26.71 -14.42 8.71
CA GLN A 65 27.02 -13.52 9.84
C GLN A 65 27.95 -12.36 9.42
N LEU A 66 28.64 -12.47 8.27
CA LEU A 66 29.58 -11.47 7.74
C LEU A 66 28.95 -10.29 6.95
N ASN A 67 27.63 -10.27 6.72
CA ASN A 67 26.98 -9.24 5.87
C ASN A 67 25.68 -8.66 6.45
N ILE A 68 25.35 -8.99 7.70
CA ILE A 68 24.18 -8.44 8.40
C ILE A 68 24.44 -7.02 8.91
N GLU A 69 25.71 -6.60 8.99
CA GLU A 69 26.10 -5.26 9.48
C GLU A 69 25.74 -4.13 8.51
N GLN A 70 25.54 -4.41 7.23
CA GLN A 70 25.18 -3.38 6.26
C GLN A 70 23.67 -3.18 6.19
N PRO A 71 23.17 -1.94 6.34
CA PRO A 71 21.76 -1.63 6.17
C PRO A 71 21.30 -2.04 4.77
N LEU A 72 20.04 -2.44 4.66
CA LEU A 72 19.43 -2.75 3.38
C LEU A 72 19.48 -1.48 2.48
N PRO A 73 19.78 -1.59 1.17
CA PRO A 73 19.94 -0.42 0.29
C PRO A 73 18.72 0.51 0.28
N GLU A 74 17.52 -0.07 0.36
CA GLU A 74 16.26 0.66 0.42
C GLU A 74 16.06 1.43 1.74
N SER A 75 16.79 1.12 2.82
CA SER A 75 16.66 1.82 4.10
C SER A 75 16.99 3.30 3.96
N ILE A 76 17.98 3.64 3.14
CA ILE A 76 18.34 5.04 2.84
C ILE A 76 17.19 5.74 2.09
N ALA A 77 16.59 5.06 1.11
CA ALA A 77 15.45 5.58 0.38
C ALA A 77 14.25 5.84 1.33
N ILE A 78 13.95 4.90 2.23
CA ILE A 78 12.89 5.05 3.24
C ILE A 78 13.16 6.25 4.15
N GLN A 79 14.39 6.37 4.68
CA GLN A 79 14.77 7.49 5.55
C GLN A 79 14.64 8.84 4.86
N SER A 80 15.16 8.94 3.62
CA SER A 80 15.08 10.18 2.83
C SER A 80 13.63 10.57 2.52
N LEU A 81 12.78 9.60 2.17
CA LEU A 81 11.37 9.82 1.89
C LEU A 81 10.60 10.25 3.15
N LEU A 82 10.87 9.65 4.31
CA LEU A 82 10.28 10.06 5.58
C LEU A 82 10.64 11.50 5.96
N LEU A 83 11.89 11.92 5.70
CA LEU A 83 12.31 13.31 5.90
C LEU A 83 11.60 14.26 4.95
N SER A 84 11.50 13.90 3.67
CA SER A 84 10.79 14.69 2.66
C SER A 84 9.31 14.84 3.02
N LEU A 85 8.63 13.74 3.36
CA LEU A 85 7.23 13.74 3.79
C LEU A 85 7.01 14.62 5.02
N LEU A 86 7.89 14.54 6.02
CA LEU A 86 7.80 15.39 7.21
C LEU A 86 8.05 16.88 6.91
N GLY A 87 8.91 17.17 5.92
CA GLY A 87 9.18 18.54 5.47
C GLY A 87 8.01 19.15 4.70
N GLN A 88 7.26 18.33 3.96
CA GLN A 88 6.10 18.73 3.16
C GLN A 88 4.78 18.71 3.93
N ALA A 89 4.74 18.05 5.09
CA ALA A 89 3.55 17.94 5.92
C ALA A 89 3.05 19.31 6.41
N GLU A 90 1.75 19.55 6.23
CA GLU A 90 1.09 20.72 6.79
C GLU A 90 1.22 20.72 8.32
N HIS A 91 1.22 21.91 8.93
CA HIS A 91 1.46 22.08 10.36
C HIS A 91 0.60 21.15 11.24
N GLN A 92 -0.66 20.96 10.86
CA GLN A 92 -1.61 20.09 11.54
C GLN A 92 -1.22 18.59 11.51
N HIS A 93 -0.64 18.09 10.42
CA HIS A 93 -0.27 16.67 10.29
C HIS A 93 1.17 16.36 10.71
N ARG A 94 2.04 17.37 10.88
CA ARG A 94 3.45 17.16 11.30
C ARG A 94 3.62 16.24 12.51
N PRO A 95 2.77 16.25 13.56
CA PRO A 95 2.85 15.29 14.65
C PRO A 95 2.73 13.82 14.18
N MET A 96 1.81 13.53 13.27
CA MET A 96 1.57 12.17 12.78
C MET A 96 2.73 11.67 11.90
N PHE A 97 3.28 12.53 11.04
CA PHE A 97 4.49 12.21 10.26
C PHE A 97 5.74 12.01 11.14
N ARG A 98 5.89 12.79 12.22
CA ARG A 98 6.96 12.55 13.22
C ARG A 98 6.82 11.19 13.87
N LEU A 99 5.60 10.82 14.27
CA LEU A 99 5.31 9.52 14.85
C LEU A 99 5.58 8.39 13.83
N LEU A 100 5.22 8.59 12.56
CA LEU A 100 5.51 7.63 11.50
C LEU A 100 7.02 7.39 11.36
N LYS A 101 7.82 8.47 11.27
CA LYS A 101 9.27 8.38 11.22
C LYS A 101 9.82 7.66 12.45
N GLN A 102 9.43 8.09 13.66
CA GLN A 102 9.89 7.50 14.92
C GLN A 102 9.60 5.99 15.01
N ARG A 103 8.46 5.53 14.49
CA ARG A 103 8.09 4.11 14.48
C ARG A 103 8.76 3.31 13.36
N THR A 104 9.16 3.97 12.28
CA THR A 104 9.73 3.29 11.11
C THR A 104 11.24 3.11 11.23
N LEU A 105 11.96 4.08 11.80
CA LEU A 105 13.43 3.99 11.93
C LEU A 105 13.92 2.72 12.65
N PRO A 106 13.33 2.30 13.80
CA PRO A 106 13.75 1.07 14.48
C PRO A 106 13.64 -0.17 13.59
N ILE A 107 12.65 -0.20 12.69
CA ILE A 107 12.45 -1.33 11.76
C ILE A 107 13.63 -1.44 10.78
N LEU A 108 14.23 -0.32 10.37
CA LEU A 108 15.33 -0.30 9.42
C LEU A 108 16.67 -0.72 10.02
N GLU A 109 16.80 -0.57 11.34
CA GLU A 109 18.05 -0.77 12.08
C GLU A 109 18.06 -2.10 12.85
N GLU A 110 16.95 -2.43 13.51
CA GLU A 110 16.87 -3.55 14.44
C GLU A 110 16.39 -4.86 13.80
N TRP A 111 15.90 -4.83 12.55
CA TRP A 111 15.37 -6.03 11.88
C TRP A 111 16.30 -7.25 11.90
N PRO A 112 17.65 -7.12 11.88
CA PRO A 112 18.53 -8.28 12.00
C PRO A 112 18.31 -9.11 13.26
N SER A 113 17.85 -8.47 14.35
CA SER A 113 17.58 -9.12 15.64
C SER A 113 16.18 -9.72 15.74
N TYR A 114 15.33 -9.50 14.73
CA TYR A 114 13.93 -9.89 14.80
C TYR A 114 13.73 -11.36 14.46
N SER A 115 12.79 -12.01 15.13
CA SER A 115 12.19 -13.23 14.59
C SER A 115 11.40 -12.92 13.32
N ILE A 116 11.15 -13.92 12.48
CA ILE A 116 10.31 -13.78 11.28
C ILE A 116 8.93 -13.18 11.65
N ALA A 117 8.33 -13.67 12.73
CA ALA A 117 7.06 -13.21 13.27
C ALA A 117 7.09 -11.72 13.63
N ARG A 118 8.10 -11.31 14.40
CA ARG A 118 8.29 -9.92 14.79
C ARG A 118 8.50 -9.06 13.55
N ASN A 119 9.32 -9.51 12.60
CA ASN A 119 9.59 -8.80 11.35
C ASN A 119 8.31 -8.53 10.56
N GLN A 120 7.42 -9.54 10.41
CA GLN A 120 6.13 -9.35 9.74
C GLN A 120 5.22 -8.38 10.51
N ALA A 121 5.13 -8.53 11.84
CA ALA A 121 4.23 -7.76 12.68
C ALA A 121 4.59 -6.26 12.70
N VAL A 122 5.87 -5.91 12.89
CA VAL A 122 6.31 -4.51 12.95
C VAL A 122 6.17 -3.80 11.60
N HIS A 123 6.51 -4.47 10.50
CA HIS A 123 6.30 -3.95 9.15
C HIS A 123 4.81 -3.78 8.84
N GLY A 124 3.98 -4.77 9.20
CA GLY A 124 2.53 -4.68 9.03
C GLY A 124 1.93 -3.49 9.79
N LYS A 125 2.40 -3.22 11.01
CA LYS A 125 2.00 -2.06 11.81
C LYS A 125 2.43 -0.74 11.18
N ALA A 126 3.67 -0.66 10.67
CA ALA A 126 4.16 0.54 9.99
C ALA A 126 3.37 0.83 8.70
N ILE A 127 3.17 -0.18 7.85
CA ILE A 127 2.35 -0.07 6.63
C ILE A 127 0.93 0.38 6.98
N ARG A 128 0.29 -0.19 8.00
CA ARG A 128 -1.05 0.23 8.43
C ARG A 128 -1.08 1.68 8.90
N HIS A 129 -0.03 2.16 9.56
CA HIS A 129 0.08 3.57 9.95
C HIS A 129 0.14 4.50 8.73
N VAL A 130 0.85 4.09 7.67
CA VAL A 130 0.86 4.83 6.40
C VAL A 130 -0.52 4.84 5.75
N PHE A 131 -1.24 3.72 5.78
CA PHE A 131 -2.64 3.64 5.32
C PHE A 131 -3.55 4.65 6.04
N TYR A 132 -3.49 4.72 7.37
CA TYR A 132 -4.31 5.69 8.13
C TYR A 132 -3.97 7.14 7.80
N LEU A 133 -2.72 7.45 7.47
CA LEU A 133 -2.33 8.79 7.02
C LEU A 133 -2.87 9.09 5.62
N ILE A 134 -2.86 8.11 4.71
CA ILE A 134 -3.50 8.28 3.40
C ILE A 134 -5.00 8.50 3.56
N ASP A 135 -5.65 7.74 4.45
CA ASP A 135 -7.08 7.87 4.72
C ASP A 135 -7.49 9.26 5.21
N ASP A 136 -6.73 9.81 6.16
CA ASP A 136 -6.95 11.17 6.67
C ASP A 136 -6.77 12.21 5.55
N LEU A 137 -5.70 12.12 4.77
CA LEU A 137 -5.42 13.06 3.68
C LEU A 137 -6.44 12.97 2.53
N VAL A 138 -6.85 11.75 2.14
CA VAL A 138 -7.88 11.54 1.11
C VAL A 138 -9.22 12.07 1.58
N THR A 139 -9.59 11.80 2.83
CA THR A 139 -10.81 12.33 3.44
C THR A 139 -10.82 13.85 3.41
N GLN A 140 -9.71 14.49 3.81
CA GLN A 140 -9.60 15.94 3.81
C GLN A 140 -9.65 16.55 2.41
N ALA A 141 -9.00 15.92 1.43
CA ALA A 141 -9.05 16.35 0.03
C ALA A 141 -10.48 16.28 -0.53
N LEU A 142 -11.17 15.17 -0.29
CA LEU A 142 -12.56 14.98 -0.75
C LEU A 142 -13.54 15.95 -0.10
N LEU A 143 -13.39 16.22 1.20
CA LEU A 143 -14.22 17.19 1.92
C LEU A 143 -13.93 18.63 1.48
N SER A 144 -12.67 18.94 1.20
CA SER A 144 -12.26 20.29 0.79
C SER A 144 -12.68 20.61 -0.66
N ALA A 145 -12.73 19.60 -1.53
CA ALA A 145 -13.19 19.71 -2.92
C ALA A 145 -14.72 19.49 -3.09
N ASP A 146 -15.47 19.42 -2.00
CA ASP A 146 -16.92 19.20 -1.96
C ASP A 146 -17.40 17.96 -2.75
N GLN A 147 -16.58 16.90 -2.78
CA GLN A 147 -16.86 15.67 -3.52
C GLN A 147 -17.61 14.65 -2.66
N GLU A 148 -18.83 14.97 -2.24
CA GLU A 148 -19.61 14.16 -1.28
C GLU A 148 -19.86 12.71 -1.77
N GLU A 149 -20.18 12.53 -3.05
CA GLU A 149 -20.45 11.20 -3.61
C GLU A 149 -19.20 10.32 -3.68
N LEU A 150 -18.05 10.89 -4.07
CA LEU A 150 -16.77 10.17 -4.05
C LEU A 150 -16.35 9.86 -2.62
N PHE A 151 -16.59 10.77 -1.69
CA PHE A 151 -16.36 10.53 -0.27
C PHE A 151 -17.17 9.35 0.25
N LYS A 152 -18.47 9.28 -0.05
CA LYS A 152 -19.32 8.13 0.30
C LYS A 152 -18.79 6.82 -0.29
N GLN A 153 -18.41 6.81 -1.56
CA GLN A 153 -17.85 5.62 -2.22
C GLN A 153 -16.53 5.18 -1.56
N TYR A 154 -15.65 6.13 -1.28
CA TYR A 154 -14.39 5.89 -0.58
C TYR A 154 -14.63 5.32 0.83
N GLN A 155 -15.54 5.91 1.61
CA GLN A 155 -15.89 5.43 2.95
C GLN A 155 -16.49 4.02 2.97
N LEU A 156 -17.16 3.59 1.89
CA LEU A 156 -17.64 2.22 1.74
C LEU A 156 -16.49 1.26 1.43
N ALA A 157 -15.56 1.64 0.55
CA ALA A 157 -14.45 0.80 0.11
C ALA A 157 -13.32 0.68 1.15
N TRP A 158 -13.01 1.77 1.85
CA TRP A 158 -11.88 1.86 2.78
C TRP A 158 -11.87 0.77 3.87
N PRO A 159 -12.96 0.54 4.63
CA PRO A 159 -12.99 -0.50 5.65
C PRO A 159 -12.78 -1.90 5.06
N MET A 160 -13.16 -2.12 3.79
CA MET A 160 -12.98 -3.41 3.13
C MET A 160 -11.51 -3.67 2.79
N ILE A 161 -10.78 -2.66 2.32
CA ILE A 161 -9.32 -2.72 2.12
C ILE A 161 -8.60 -2.97 3.45
N LEU A 162 -8.95 -2.23 4.50
CA LEU A 162 -8.34 -2.40 5.82
C LEU A 162 -8.60 -3.82 6.37
N ASN A 163 -9.82 -4.33 6.23
CA ASN A 163 -10.16 -5.70 6.62
C ASN A 163 -9.38 -6.76 5.82
N ALA A 164 -9.15 -6.53 4.52
CA ALA A 164 -8.33 -7.42 3.71
C ALA A 164 -6.86 -7.43 4.19
N LEU A 165 -6.29 -6.28 4.58
CA LEU A 165 -4.96 -6.19 5.19
C LEU A 165 -4.89 -6.93 6.53
N ASP A 166 -5.93 -6.83 7.35
CA ASP A 166 -6.00 -7.54 8.63
C ASP A 166 -6.08 -9.05 8.44
N SER A 167 -6.90 -9.52 7.50
CA SER A 167 -6.94 -10.94 7.13
C SER A 167 -5.63 -11.43 6.53
N LEU A 168 -4.93 -10.61 5.74
CA LEU A 168 -3.59 -10.94 5.25
C LEU A 168 -2.56 -11.03 6.38
N ALA A 169 -2.65 -10.16 7.39
CA ALA A 169 -1.79 -10.25 8.57
C ALA A 169 -2.04 -11.56 9.34
N ARG A 170 -3.32 -11.92 9.56
CA ARG A 170 -3.69 -13.21 10.17
C ARG A 170 -3.24 -14.41 9.35
N PHE A 171 -3.40 -14.35 8.02
CA PHE A 171 -2.91 -15.37 7.10
C PHE A 171 -1.40 -15.59 7.29
N ARG A 172 -0.60 -14.52 7.34
CA ARG A 172 0.85 -14.63 7.57
C ARG A 172 1.22 -15.20 8.93
N CYS A 173 0.48 -14.86 10.00
CA CYS A 173 0.67 -15.47 11.31
C CYS A 173 0.38 -16.98 11.26
N ASP A 174 -0.70 -17.38 10.59
CA ASP A 174 -1.09 -18.78 10.46
C ASP A 174 -0.07 -19.61 9.66
N ILE A 175 0.64 -19.00 8.68
CA ILE A 175 1.74 -19.66 7.97
C ILE A 175 2.81 -20.17 8.94
N GLU A 176 3.19 -19.37 9.93
CA GLU A 176 4.22 -19.76 10.90
C GLU A 176 3.81 -20.99 11.71
N LEU A 177 2.50 -21.13 11.94
CA LEU A 177 1.92 -22.25 12.67
C LEU A 177 1.80 -23.52 11.83
N THR A 178 1.85 -23.44 10.49
CA THR A 178 1.81 -24.62 9.59
C THR A 178 3.03 -25.53 9.69
N SER A 179 4.12 -25.09 10.32
CA SER A 179 5.25 -25.94 10.70
C SER A 179 4.85 -27.09 11.63
N LYS A 180 3.68 -27.00 12.26
CA LYS A 180 3.12 -28.02 13.15
C LYS A 180 2.12 -28.89 12.38
N PRO A 181 2.13 -30.22 12.57
CA PRO A 181 1.36 -31.19 11.77
C PRO A 181 -0.13 -31.22 12.14
N LYS A 182 -0.79 -30.06 12.25
CA LYS A 182 -2.22 -29.98 12.59
C LYS A 182 -3.03 -29.40 11.43
N GLN A 183 -4.05 -30.15 11.04
CA GLN A 183 -4.90 -29.87 9.87
C GLN A 183 -5.72 -28.56 10.00
N HIS A 184 -5.94 -28.05 11.21
CA HIS A 184 -6.72 -26.83 11.44
C HIS A 184 -6.01 -25.55 10.98
N TYR A 185 -4.68 -25.54 10.82
CA TYR A 185 -3.96 -24.35 10.34
C TYR A 185 -4.25 -24.04 8.87
N TYR A 186 -4.32 -25.07 8.02
CA TYR A 186 -4.72 -24.89 6.62
C TYR A 186 -6.19 -24.46 6.48
N GLN A 187 -7.07 -24.88 7.39
CA GLN A 187 -8.44 -24.39 7.42
C GLN A 187 -8.49 -22.90 7.77
N SER A 188 -7.71 -22.45 8.77
CA SER A 188 -7.61 -21.03 9.11
C SER A 188 -7.08 -20.19 7.94
N LEU A 189 -6.02 -20.65 7.27
CA LEU A 189 -5.48 -20.00 6.06
C LEU A 189 -6.54 -19.89 4.96
N GLN A 190 -7.30 -20.95 4.71
CA GLN A 190 -8.38 -20.95 3.70
C GLN A 190 -9.49 -19.95 4.05
N ILE A 191 -9.86 -19.85 5.34
CA ILE A 191 -10.83 -18.86 5.81
C ILE A 191 -10.33 -17.44 5.54
N GLN A 192 -9.07 -17.13 5.91
CA GLN A 192 -8.50 -15.80 5.66
C GLN A 192 -8.44 -15.48 4.16
N LEU A 193 -8.06 -16.43 3.31
CA LEU A 193 -8.05 -16.26 1.85
C LEU A 193 -9.43 -15.89 1.31
N LYS A 194 -10.48 -16.62 1.71
CA LYS A 194 -11.87 -16.34 1.30
C LYS A 194 -12.37 -14.99 1.79
N VAL A 195 -11.98 -14.56 3.00
CA VAL A 195 -12.32 -13.23 3.50
C VAL A 195 -11.67 -12.15 2.63
N ILE A 196 -10.38 -12.29 2.31
CA ILE A 196 -9.66 -11.33 1.46
C ILE A 196 -10.31 -11.25 0.08
N GLU A 197 -10.53 -12.39 -0.56
CA GLU A 197 -11.17 -12.48 -1.87
C GLU A 197 -12.54 -11.79 -1.88
N ARG A 198 -13.41 -12.11 -0.90
CA ARG A 198 -14.73 -11.48 -0.79
C ARG A 198 -14.64 -9.97 -0.64
N ARG A 199 -13.72 -9.46 0.20
CA ARG A 199 -13.57 -8.01 0.41
C ARG A 199 -13.06 -7.30 -0.83
N LEU A 200 -12.10 -7.88 -1.54
CA LEU A 200 -11.57 -7.28 -2.77
C LEU A 200 -12.60 -7.30 -3.90
N LYS A 201 -13.40 -8.36 -4.04
CA LYS A 201 -14.55 -8.39 -4.95
C LYS A 201 -15.60 -7.32 -4.62
N GLN A 202 -15.84 -7.04 -3.33
CA GLN A 202 -16.76 -5.97 -2.94
C GLN A 202 -16.22 -4.58 -3.30
N VAL A 203 -14.94 -4.31 -3.05
CA VAL A 203 -14.30 -3.03 -3.43
C VAL A 203 -14.33 -2.84 -4.94
N SER A 204 -14.05 -3.88 -5.72
CA SER A 204 -14.06 -3.80 -7.19
C SER A 204 -15.43 -3.46 -7.75
N LEU A 205 -16.50 -3.97 -7.14
CA LEU A 205 -17.87 -3.64 -7.53
C LEU A 205 -18.20 -2.17 -7.21
N ILE A 206 -17.72 -1.64 -6.07
CA ILE A 206 -17.94 -0.24 -5.68
C ILE A 206 -17.20 0.69 -6.65
N GLN A 207 -15.95 0.37 -6.96
CA GLN A 207 -15.06 1.22 -7.76
C GLN A 207 -15.24 0.99 -9.28
N GLN A 208 -16.10 0.04 -9.68
CA GLN A 208 -16.34 -0.36 -11.07
C GLN A 208 -15.11 -0.91 -11.83
N HIS A 209 -14.00 -1.20 -11.15
CA HIS A 209 -12.87 -1.90 -11.76
C HIS A 209 -13.17 -3.38 -11.89
N GLN A 210 -12.85 -3.93 -13.06
CA GLN A 210 -12.78 -5.37 -13.22
C GLN A 210 -11.49 -5.88 -12.58
N LEU A 211 -11.59 -6.57 -11.43
CA LEU A 211 -10.51 -7.47 -11.06
C LEU A 211 -10.53 -8.66 -12.04
N PRO A 212 -9.39 -9.09 -12.58
CA PRO A 212 -9.33 -10.32 -13.33
C PRO A 212 -9.80 -11.46 -12.41
N SER A 213 -10.97 -12.05 -12.63
CA SER A 213 -11.45 -13.16 -11.77
C SER A 213 -10.44 -14.32 -11.74
N ILE A 214 -9.75 -14.50 -12.88
CA ILE A 214 -8.66 -15.44 -13.12
C ILE A 214 -7.56 -15.33 -12.04
N ALA A 215 -7.32 -14.14 -11.51
CA ALA A 215 -6.30 -13.93 -10.49
C ALA A 215 -6.60 -14.63 -9.16
N PHE A 216 -7.85 -14.63 -8.70
CA PHE A 216 -8.21 -15.28 -7.43
C PHE A 216 -8.37 -16.78 -7.57
N ASP A 217 -8.93 -17.23 -8.69
CA ASP A 217 -9.07 -18.65 -8.99
C ASP A 217 -7.68 -19.31 -9.06
N ASP A 218 -6.68 -18.62 -9.63
CA ASP A 218 -5.27 -19.04 -9.61
C ASP A 218 -4.67 -19.05 -8.20
N LEU A 219 -4.95 -18.05 -7.36
CA LEU A 219 -4.50 -18.03 -5.96
C LEU A 219 -5.09 -19.18 -5.14
N GLU A 220 -6.39 -19.47 -5.30
CA GLU A 220 -7.06 -20.59 -4.62
C GLU A 220 -6.54 -21.93 -5.15
N TYR A 221 -6.32 -22.06 -6.46
CA TYR A 221 -5.70 -23.22 -7.07
C TYR A 221 -4.29 -23.48 -6.52
N LYS A 222 -3.44 -22.45 -6.49
CA LYS A 222 -2.10 -22.51 -5.87
C LYS A 222 -2.17 -22.90 -4.40
N PHE A 223 -3.10 -22.32 -3.64
CA PHE A 223 -3.30 -22.68 -2.24
C PHE A 223 -3.68 -24.16 -2.06
N ASN A 224 -4.62 -24.66 -2.86
CA ASN A 224 -5.07 -26.05 -2.79
C ASN A 224 -3.94 -27.01 -3.18
N GLN A 225 -3.13 -26.69 -4.19
CA GLN A 225 -1.93 -27.47 -4.51
C GLN A 225 -0.96 -27.55 -3.32
N LEU A 226 -0.71 -26.42 -2.64
CA LEU A 226 0.18 -26.39 -1.48
C LEU A 226 -0.36 -27.19 -0.29
N LYS A 227 -1.68 -27.16 -0.07
CA LYS A 227 -2.35 -27.93 1.00
C LYS A 227 -2.19 -29.44 0.83
N HIS A 228 -2.11 -29.92 -0.41
CA HIS A 228 -1.98 -31.34 -0.75
C HIS A 228 -0.56 -31.76 -1.15
N SER A 229 0.42 -30.86 -1.00
CA SER A 229 1.81 -31.13 -1.41
C SER A 229 2.56 -31.91 -0.34
N ASP A 230 3.31 -32.95 -0.76
CA ASP A 230 4.26 -33.68 0.09
C ASP A 230 5.59 -32.93 0.31
N LYS A 231 5.57 -31.59 0.23
CA LYS A 231 6.75 -30.74 0.40
C LYS A 231 7.22 -30.79 1.86
N GLN A 232 8.52 -30.60 2.06
CA GLN A 232 9.05 -30.37 3.40
C GLN A 232 8.36 -29.15 4.03
N PRO A 233 8.12 -29.12 5.36
CA PRO A 233 7.38 -28.05 6.02
C PRO A 233 7.94 -26.64 5.73
N ILE A 234 9.27 -26.51 5.62
CA ILE A 234 9.94 -25.24 5.31
C ILE A 234 9.59 -24.76 3.90
N ASP A 235 9.60 -25.63 2.91
CA ASP A 235 9.28 -25.30 1.52
C ASP A 235 7.81 -24.94 1.34
N ALA A 236 6.92 -25.61 2.09
CA ALA A 236 5.51 -25.29 2.14
C ALA A 236 5.27 -23.89 2.74
N GLN A 237 5.93 -23.55 3.85
CA GLN A 237 5.85 -22.22 4.47
C GLN A 237 6.35 -21.11 3.53
N GLN A 238 7.47 -21.33 2.85
CA GLN A 238 7.99 -20.38 1.87
C GLN A 238 7.01 -20.19 0.70
N SER A 239 6.42 -21.28 0.20
CA SER A 239 5.44 -21.21 -0.88
C SER A 239 4.17 -20.45 -0.46
N LEU A 240 3.68 -20.68 0.76
CA LEU A 240 2.56 -19.93 1.34
C LEU A 240 2.92 -18.45 1.57
N TYR A 241 4.17 -18.16 1.95
CA TYR A 241 4.64 -16.78 2.10
C TYR A 241 4.66 -16.07 0.75
N PHE A 242 5.14 -16.73 -0.31
CA PHE A 242 5.10 -16.20 -1.67
C PHE A 242 3.66 -15.94 -2.15
N LEU A 243 2.73 -16.84 -1.83
CA LEU A 243 1.30 -16.62 -2.05
C LEU A 243 0.80 -15.37 -1.30
N SER A 244 1.21 -15.19 -0.04
CA SER A 244 0.89 -13.99 0.74
C SER A 244 1.44 -12.69 0.13
N GLN A 245 2.55 -12.74 -0.62
CA GLN A 245 3.06 -11.57 -1.34
C GLN A 245 2.19 -11.24 -2.54
N GLN A 246 1.78 -12.24 -3.33
CA GLN A 246 0.85 -12.04 -4.44
C GLN A 246 -0.48 -11.45 -3.94
N ILE A 247 -1.05 -11.98 -2.86
CA ILE A 247 -2.25 -11.43 -2.22
C ILE A 247 -2.03 -9.98 -1.80
N SER A 248 -0.87 -9.68 -1.20
CA SER A 248 -0.49 -8.32 -0.86
C SER A 248 -0.51 -7.44 -2.11
N ASP A 249 0.15 -7.82 -3.19
CA ASP A 249 0.17 -7.07 -4.46
C ASP A 249 -1.26 -6.75 -4.94
N PHE A 250 -2.18 -7.71 -4.93
CA PHE A 250 -3.58 -7.45 -5.31
C PHE A 250 -4.27 -6.39 -4.44
N ILE A 251 -4.13 -6.47 -3.11
CA ILE A 251 -4.71 -5.46 -2.20
C ILE A 251 -4.16 -4.08 -2.53
N PHE A 252 -2.84 -3.97 -2.73
CA PHE A 252 -2.19 -2.69 -3.00
C PHE A 252 -2.52 -2.14 -4.39
N THR A 253 -2.63 -2.99 -5.41
CA THR A 253 -3.06 -2.57 -6.75
C THR A 253 -4.48 -2.03 -6.72
N LEU A 254 -5.40 -2.71 -6.03
CA LEU A 254 -6.78 -2.24 -5.94
C LEU A 254 -6.89 -0.92 -5.18
N PHE A 255 -6.15 -0.79 -4.08
CA PHE A 255 -6.07 0.47 -3.34
C PHE A 255 -5.46 1.58 -4.20
N ASP A 256 -4.43 1.28 -5.00
CA ASP A 256 -3.78 2.23 -5.90
C ASP A 256 -4.74 2.75 -6.99
N LEU A 257 -5.51 1.84 -7.59
CA LEU A 257 -6.53 2.20 -8.58
C LEU A 257 -7.55 3.16 -7.97
N MET A 258 -8.12 2.82 -6.81
CA MET A 258 -9.05 3.69 -6.10
C MET A 258 -8.47 5.10 -5.85
N LEU A 259 -7.21 5.22 -5.45
CA LEU A 259 -6.58 6.53 -5.27
C LEU A 259 -6.40 7.29 -6.59
N LYS A 260 -6.15 6.57 -7.70
CA LYS A 260 -6.04 7.16 -9.04
C LYS A 260 -7.39 7.67 -9.54
N ASP A 261 -8.48 6.95 -9.32
CA ASP A 261 -9.82 7.42 -9.74
C ASP A 261 -10.23 8.67 -8.96
N ILE A 262 -9.90 8.72 -7.66
CA ILE A 262 -10.10 9.92 -6.85
C ILE A 262 -9.25 11.07 -7.39
N ALA A 263 -7.95 10.85 -7.65
CA ALA A 263 -7.07 11.87 -8.21
C ALA A 263 -7.60 12.40 -9.56
N GLN A 264 -8.04 11.51 -10.44
CA GLN A 264 -8.60 11.86 -11.74
C GLN A 264 -9.89 12.68 -11.60
N SER A 265 -10.76 12.31 -10.66
CA SER A 265 -12.00 13.05 -10.42
C SER A 265 -11.78 14.44 -9.82
N LEU A 266 -10.65 14.63 -9.13
CA LEU A 266 -10.22 15.92 -8.57
C LEU A 266 -9.34 16.75 -9.53
N ASP A 267 -9.12 16.28 -10.77
CA ASP A 267 -8.20 16.87 -11.76
C ASP A 267 -6.75 17.03 -11.22
N VAL A 268 -6.34 16.08 -10.37
CA VAL A 268 -5.00 16.06 -9.77
C VAL A 268 -4.11 15.07 -10.51
N ARG A 269 -2.87 15.48 -10.79
CA ARG A 269 -1.89 14.60 -11.44
C ARG A 269 -1.32 13.59 -10.46
N MET A 270 -1.52 12.31 -10.76
CA MET A 270 -0.94 11.20 -10.00
C MET A 270 0.01 10.37 -10.90
N PRO A 271 1.30 10.24 -10.56
CA PRO A 271 2.23 9.40 -11.32
C PRO A 271 1.94 7.91 -11.08
N ASP A 272 2.23 7.12 -12.10
CA ASP A 272 2.33 5.67 -11.97
C ASP A 272 3.53 5.31 -11.09
N ILE A 273 3.29 4.47 -10.09
CA ILE A 273 4.36 3.82 -9.36
C ILE A 273 4.77 2.64 -10.22
N ALA A 274 5.91 2.75 -10.89
CA ALA A 274 6.39 1.71 -11.79
C ALA A 274 6.31 0.33 -11.10
N PRO A 275 5.58 -0.65 -11.66
CA PRO A 275 5.75 -2.03 -11.25
C PRO A 275 7.14 -2.43 -11.72
N GLN A 276 8.14 -2.38 -10.84
CA GLN A 276 9.39 -3.04 -11.16
C GLN A 276 9.06 -4.50 -11.42
N GLN A 277 9.38 -4.91 -12.65
CA GLN A 277 9.44 -6.27 -13.15
C GLN A 277 9.66 -7.22 -11.99
N GLN A 278 8.68 -8.09 -11.74
CA GLN A 278 8.97 -9.35 -11.06
C GLN A 278 10.22 -9.91 -11.73
N PRO A 279 11.32 -10.24 -11.01
CA PRO A 279 12.27 -11.16 -11.60
C PRO A 279 11.44 -12.36 -12.02
N ASN A 280 11.47 -12.69 -13.31
CA ASN A 280 10.85 -13.89 -13.86
C ASN A 280 11.36 -15.09 -13.04
N ILE A 281 10.60 -15.52 -12.04
CA ILE A 281 10.82 -16.79 -11.32
C ILE A 281 10.04 -17.91 -12.02
N PHE A 282 9.40 -17.63 -13.17
CA PHE A 282 8.91 -18.63 -14.12
C PHE A 282 9.96 -19.00 -15.17
N THR A 283 11.18 -19.33 -14.76
CA THR A 283 12.09 -20.21 -15.52
C THR A 283 13.08 -20.86 -14.55
N LEU A 284 12.59 -21.71 -13.67
CA LEU A 284 13.37 -22.85 -13.19
C LEU A 284 12.63 -24.12 -13.60
N GLN A 285 12.61 -24.36 -14.91
CA GLN A 285 12.70 -25.71 -15.47
C GLN A 285 13.00 -25.63 -16.98
N SER A 286 13.89 -26.52 -17.38
CA SER A 286 14.39 -26.83 -18.72
C SER A 286 15.65 -26.10 -19.20
N ASN A 287 16.58 -26.96 -19.65
CA ASN A 287 17.91 -26.78 -20.22
C ASN A 287 19.04 -26.79 -19.20
N LYS A 288 19.99 -27.74 -19.19
CA LYS A 288 20.34 -29.00 -19.90
C LYS A 288 21.78 -29.33 -19.36
N PRO A 289 22.48 -30.43 -19.69
CA PRO A 289 22.21 -31.49 -20.66
C PRO A 289 21.55 -32.75 -20.08
#